data_AF-K1RHI4-F1
#
_entry.id   AF-K1RHI4-F1
#
_cell.length_a   1.000
_cell.length_b   1.000
_cell.length_c   1.000
_cell.angle_alpha   90.00
_cell.angle_beta   90.00
_cell.angle_gamma   90.00
#
_symmetry.space_group_name_H-M   'P 1'
#
loop_
_entity.id
_entity.type
_entity.pdbx_description
1 polymer ?
#
loop_
_entity_poly.entity_id
_entity_poly.type
_entity_poly.pdbx_seq_one_letter_code
_entity_poly.pdbx_strand_id
1 'polypeptide(L)'
;MNDRFLGVGPDSGLQTPDFCRVAEAYGLKAVKIRSNDEIDEKLNEVFGYDGPVVCEVMVEEFGTIAPRIASRVMPDGSLKAAEFDDLWPFLEK
;
A
#
# COMPACT_ATOMS: atom_id res chain seq x y z
N MET A 1 -16.69 -14.54 15.25
CA MET A 1 -15.52 -15.11 14.55
C MET A 1 -14.93 -13.99 13.70
N ASN A 2 -13.84 -13.37 14.14
CA ASN A 2 -13.14 -12.32 13.41
C ASN A 2 -12.27 -12.95 12.31
N ASP A 3 -12.91 -13.63 11.35
CA ASP A 3 -12.26 -14.48 10.32
C ASP A 3 -11.59 -13.67 9.19
N ARG A 4 -11.86 -12.37 9.10
CA ARG A 4 -11.42 -11.54 7.96
C ARG A 4 -9.91 -11.27 7.92
N PHE A 5 -9.17 -11.59 8.98
CA PHE A 5 -7.75 -11.24 9.13
C PHE A 5 -6.82 -12.45 9.35
N LEU A 6 -7.29 -13.67 9.07
CA LEU A 6 -6.43 -14.85 9.14
C LEU A 6 -5.34 -14.78 8.06
N GLY A 7 -4.07 -14.73 8.47
CA GLY A 7 -2.92 -14.63 7.57
C GLY A 7 -2.67 -13.23 7.00
N VAL A 8 -3.17 -12.17 7.65
CA VAL A 8 -3.02 -10.78 7.18
C VAL A 8 -1.94 -10.04 7.95
N GLY A 9 -1.83 -10.26 9.27
CA GLY A 9 -0.93 -9.48 10.11
C GLY A 9 -0.58 -10.14 11.45
N PRO A 10 0.03 -9.39 12.37
CA PRO A 10 0.60 -9.92 13.62
C PRO A 10 -0.42 -10.66 14.49
N ASP A 11 -1.68 -10.20 14.48
CA ASP A 11 -2.79 -10.83 15.20
C ASP A 11 -3.08 -12.27 14.75
N SER A 12 -2.67 -12.60 13.52
CA SER A 12 -2.77 -13.94 12.93
C SER A 12 -1.44 -14.71 12.93
N GLY A 13 -0.42 -14.19 13.60
CA GLY A 13 0.93 -14.77 13.64
C GLY A 13 1.78 -14.49 12.40
N LEU A 14 1.29 -13.69 11.46
CA LEU A 14 2.06 -13.26 10.29
C LEU A 14 2.82 -11.96 10.61
N GLN A 15 4.14 -12.02 10.57
CA GLN A 15 5.01 -10.84 10.70
C GLN A 15 5.99 -10.79 9.54
N THR A 16 6.22 -9.59 9.02
CA THR A 16 7.29 -9.33 8.07
C THR A 16 8.62 -9.13 8.79
N PRO A 17 9.76 -9.51 8.19
CA PRO A 17 11.06 -9.18 8.74
C PRO A 17 11.33 -7.67 8.63
N ASP A 18 12.38 -7.21 9.31
CA ASP A 18 12.94 -5.88 9.05
C ASP A 18 13.69 -5.91 7.71
N PHE A 19 13.04 -5.41 6.65
CA PHE A 19 13.59 -5.48 5.29
C PHE A 19 14.89 -4.71 5.14
N CYS A 20 15.06 -3.59 5.85
CA CYS A 20 16.33 -2.85 5.86
C CYS A 20 17.46 -3.69 6.43
N ARG A 21 17.24 -4.36 7.58
CA ARG A 21 18.26 -5.23 8.17
C ARG A 21 18.58 -6.44 7.31
N VAL A 22 17.57 -7.00 6.62
CA VAL A 22 17.80 -8.06 5.64
C VAL A 22 18.68 -7.54 4.50
N ALA A 23 18.35 -6.38 3.92
CA ALA A 23 19.14 -5.79 2.84
C ALA A 23 20.60 -5.52 3.26
N GLU A 24 20.80 -4.93 4.45
CA GLU A 24 22.13 -4.68 5.03
C GLU A 24 22.94 -5.97 5.22
N ALA A 25 22.29 -7.07 5.61
CA ALA A 25 22.95 -8.37 5.77
C ALA A 25 23.51 -8.92 4.44
N TYR A 26 22.93 -8.52 3.30
CA TYR A 26 23.44 -8.84 1.96
C TYR A 26 24.38 -7.76 1.39
N GLY A 27 24.76 -6.76 2.19
CA GLY A 27 25.63 -5.67 1.76
C GLY A 27 24.95 -4.67 0.83
N LEU A 28 23.61 -4.64 0.82
CA LEU A 28 22.84 -3.68 0.03
C LEU A 28 22.59 -2.41 0.85
N LYS A 29 22.60 -1.26 0.17
CA LYS A 29 22.14 -0.01 0.80
C LYS A 29 20.66 -0.15 1.15
N ALA A 30 20.31 0.22 2.37
CA ALA A 30 18.92 0.26 2.83
C ALA A 30 18.50 1.71 3.10
N VAL A 31 17.31 2.08 2.64
CA VAL A 31 16.66 3.36 2.92
C VAL A 31 15.25 3.07 3.43
N LYS A 32 14.79 3.83 4.43
CA LYS A 32 13.44 3.69 5.00
C LYS A 32 12.74 5.04 5.00
N ILE A 33 11.56 5.09 4.41
CA ILE A 33 10.68 6.27 4.38
C ILE A 33 9.51 5.99 5.32
N ARG A 34 9.36 6.80 6.37
CA ARG A 34 8.33 6.64 7.40
C ARG A 34 7.18 7.63 7.30
N SER A 35 7.41 8.77 6.67
CA SER A 35 6.43 9.83 6.54
C SER A 35 6.60 10.59 5.23
N ASN A 36 5.58 11.38 4.89
CA ASN A 36 5.57 12.16 3.66
C ASN A 36 6.69 13.21 3.60
N ASP A 37 7.06 13.78 4.75
CA ASP A 37 8.10 14.81 4.85
C ASP A 37 9.50 14.28 4.49
N GLU A 38 9.71 12.96 4.56
CA GLU A 38 10.97 12.31 4.21
C GLU A 38 11.07 11.94 2.73
N ILE A 39 9.96 11.96 1.97
CA ILE A 39 9.88 11.38 0.62
C ILE A 39 10.89 12.04 -0.32
N ASP A 40 10.89 13.37 -0.42
CA ASP A 40 11.73 14.06 -1.39
C ASP A 40 13.22 13.84 -1.12
N GLU A 41 13.64 13.96 0.14
CA GLU A 41 15.04 13.73 0.54
C GLU A 41 15.47 12.28 0.26
N LYS A 42 14.66 11.31 0.71
CA LYS A 42 15.01 9.89 0.62
C LYS A 42 14.94 9.35 -0.80
N LEU A 43 14.01 9.82 -1.63
CA LEU A 43 14.00 9.46 -3.04
C LEU A 43 15.21 10.02 -3.77
N ASN A 44 15.64 11.25 -3.48
CA ASN A 44 16.89 11.79 -4.03
C ASN A 44 18.11 10.96 -3.59
N GLU A 45 18.14 10.50 -2.34
CA GLU A 45 19.17 9.57 -1.83
C GLU A 45 19.17 8.23 -2.58
N VAL A 46 17.99 7.64 -2.81
CA VAL A 46 17.82 6.35 -3.49
C VAL A 46 18.21 6.46 -4.97
N PHE A 47 17.70 7.47 -5.69
CA PHE A 47 17.97 7.64 -7.11
C PHE A 47 19.38 8.15 -7.41
N GLY A 48 20.00 8.87 -6.47
CA GLY A 48 21.38 9.37 -6.59
C GLY A 48 22.45 8.33 -6.26
N TYR A 49 22.08 7.16 -5.74
CA TYR A 49 23.04 6.11 -5.40
C TYR A 49 23.40 5.26 -6.62
N ASP A 50 24.70 5.20 -6.94
CA ASP A 50 25.23 4.34 -7.99
C ASP A 50 25.40 2.90 -7.48
N GLY A 51 24.28 2.18 -7.42
CA GLY A 51 24.26 0.78 -6.98
C GLY A 51 22.88 0.28 -6.58
N PRO A 52 22.78 -0.97 -6.10
CA PRO A 52 21.51 -1.54 -5.64
C PRO A 52 21.10 -0.95 -4.28
N VAL A 53 19.82 -0.54 -4.19
CA VAL A 53 19.21 -0.04 -2.96
C VAL A 53 17.90 -0.78 -2.70
N VAL A 54 17.67 -1.15 -1.44
CA VAL A 54 16.34 -1.52 -0.94
C VAL A 54 15.74 -0.31 -0.23
N CYS A 55 14.62 0.19 -0.74
CA CYS A 55 13.85 1.27 -0.12
C CYS A 55 12.56 0.71 0.48
N GLU A 56 12.47 0.68 1.81
CA GLU A 56 11.24 0.31 2.52
C GLU A 56 10.38 1.56 2.75
N VAL A 57 9.16 1.56 2.23
CA VAL A 57 8.22 2.68 2.36
C VAL A 57 7.08 2.25 3.28
N MET A 58 6.96 2.92 4.42
CA MET A 58 5.83 2.70 5.33
C MET A 58 4.59 3.40 4.76
N VAL A 59 3.54 2.62 4.53
CA VAL A 59 2.27 3.10 3.98
C VAL A 59 1.13 2.90 4.99
N GLU A 60 -0.02 3.51 4.72
CA GLU A 60 -1.23 3.29 5.50
C GLU A 60 -1.71 1.83 5.38
N GLU A 61 -2.00 1.18 6.52
CA GLU A 61 -2.40 -0.23 6.58
C GLU A 61 -3.68 -0.53 5.80
N PHE A 62 -4.67 0.36 5.88
CA PHE A 62 -5.95 0.25 5.18
C PHE A 62 -6.12 1.38 4.15
N GLY A 63 -5.05 1.66 3.40
CA GLY A 63 -5.05 2.67 2.35
C GLY A 63 -6.16 2.44 1.33
N THR A 64 -6.81 3.54 0.92
CA THR A 64 -7.88 3.48 -0.09
C THR A 64 -7.28 3.14 -1.45
N ILE A 65 -7.73 2.03 -2.05
CA ILE A 65 -7.38 1.68 -3.43
C ILE A 65 -8.47 2.24 -4.34
N ALA A 66 -8.10 3.21 -5.17
CA ALA A 66 -8.94 3.83 -6.17
C ALA A 66 -8.14 4.15 -7.45
N PRO A 67 -8.75 4.07 -8.64
CA PRO A 67 -10.12 3.68 -8.89
C PRO A 67 -10.34 2.16 -8.82
N ARG A 68 -11.55 1.70 -8.44
CA ARG A 68 -11.87 0.25 -8.37
C ARG A 68 -13.30 -0.09 -8.81
N ILE A 69 -13.52 -1.32 -9.25
CA ILE A 69 -14.88 -1.82 -9.52
C ILE A 69 -15.67 -1.82 -8.21
N ALA A 70 -16.85 -1.22 -8.25
CA ALA A 70 -17.76 -1.14 -7.11
C ALA A 70 -19.22 -1.16 -7.59
N SER A 71 -20.13 -1.56 -6.71
CA SER A 71 -21.57 -1.42 -6.95
C SER A 71 -22.07 -0.08 -6.42
N ARG A 72 -23.01 0.55 -7.12
CA ARG A 72 -23.78 1.70 -6.66
C ARG A 72 -24.94 1.22 -5.77
N VAL A 73 -25.18 1.95 -4.68
CA VAL A 73 -26.39 1.79 -3.87
C VAL A 73 -27.46 2.68 -4.48
N MET A 74 -28.55 2.09 -4.93
CA MET A 74 -29.69 2.80 -5.52
C MET A 74 -30.58 3.40 -4.41
N PRO A 75 -31.47 4.37 -4.70
CA PRO A 75 -32.35 4.98 -3.71
C PRO A 75 -33.27 4.00 -2.96
N ASP A 76 -33.61 2.87 -3.58
CA ASP A 76 -34.40 1.79 -2.98
C ASP A 76 -33.56 0.81 -2.13
N GLY A 77 -32.25 1.07 -1.99
CA GLY A 77 -31.29 0.24 -1.25
C GLY A 77 -30.71 -0.93 -2.05
N SER A 78 -31.13 -1.15 -3.30
CA SER A 78 -30.58 -2.21 -4.14
C SER A 78 -29.14 -1.91 -4.59
N LEU A 79 -28.34 -2.96 -4.79
CA LEU A 79 -26.97 -2.85 -5.32
C LEU A 79 -26.98 -3.10 -6.83
N LYS A 80 -26.47 -2.14 -7.60
CA LYS A 80 -26.26 -2.31 -9.04
C LYS A 80 -24.77 -2.19 -9.35
N ALA A 81 -24.19 -3.17 -10.04
CA ALA A 81 -22.82 -3.07 -10.54
C ALA A 81 -22.68 -1.80 -11.38
N ALA A 82 -21.62 -1.03 -11.15
CA ALA A 82 -21.30 0.08 -12.03
C ALA A 82 -20.87 -0.44 -13.41
N GLU A 83 -21.03 0.41 -14.42
CA GLU A 83 -20.49 0.13 -15.76
C GLU A 83 -18.96 0.03 -15.68
N PHE A 84 -18.35 -0.74 -16.59
CA PHE A 84 -16.93 -1.07 -16.50
C PHE A 84 -16.00 0.16 -16.59
N ASP A 85 -16.44 1.20 -17.28
CA ASP A 85 -15.76 2.47 -17.46
C ASP A 85 -15.99 3.47 -16.30
N ASP A 86 -16.89 3.14 -15.36
CA ASP A 86 -17.31 4.00 -14.25
C ASP A 86 -16.88 3.38 -12.91
N LEU A 87 -15.57 3.39 -12.66
CA LEU A 87 -14.96 2.89 -11.43
C LEU A 87 -15.15 3.87 -10.26
N TRP A 88 -15.17 3.38 -9.03
CA TRP A 88 -15.25 4.22 -7.84
C TRP A 88 -13.89 4.91 -7.55
N PRO A 89 -13.83 6.21 -7.20
CA PRO A 89 -14.95 7.13 -7.03
C PRO A 89 -15.60 7.45 -8.39
N PHE A 90 -16.91 7.27 -8.44
CA PHE A 90 -17.68 7.31 -9.68
C PHE A 90 -17.59 8.69 -10.34
N LEU A 91 -17.63 8.71 -11.67
CA LEU A 91 -17.59 9.96 -12.42
C LEU A 91 -18.84 10.80 -12.13
N GLU A 92 -18.66 12.12 -12.04
CA GLU A 92 -19.77 13.08 -12.07
C GLU A 92 -20.47 12.94 -13.44
N LYS A 93 -21.80 12.83 -13.41
CA LYS A 93 -22.64 12.69 -14.60
C LYS A 93 -23.50 13.94 -14.78
#